data_AF-X1JM50-F1
#
_entry.id   AF-X1JM50-F1
#
_cell.length_a   1.000
_cell.length_b   1.000
_cell.length_c   1.000
_cell.angle_alpha   90.00
_cell.angle_beta   90.00
_cell.angle_gamma   90.00
#
_symmetry.space_group_name_H-M   'P 1'
#
loop_
_entity.id
_entity.type
_entity.pdbx_description
1 polymer ?
#
loop_
_entity_poly.entity_id
_entity_poly.type
_entity_poly.pdbx_seq_one_letter_code
_entity_poly.pdbx_strand_id
1 'polypeptide(L)' 'MSYVYRGNEHGLWTVGYYSPDGNWHTESDHSSREAAAARVHYLNGGNDPEKPSKLHGEE' A
#
# COMPACT_ATOMS: atom_id res chain seq x y z
N MET A 1 8.44 -9.06 3.93
CA MET A 1 8.66 -7.64 4.29
C MET A 1 7.31 -7.02 4.53
N SER A 2 7.13 -6.30 5.64
CA SER A 2 5.88 -5.61 5.96
C SER A 2 6.00 -4.13 5.61
N TYR A 3 5.07 -3.64 4.79
CA TYR A 3 4.92 -2.24 4.46
C TYR A 3 4.16 -1.51 5.56
N VAL A 4 4.54 -0.26 5.79
CA VAL A 4 3.92 0.66 6.73
C VAL A 4 3.83 2.06 6.12
N TYR A 5 2.96 2.90 6.65
CA TYR A 5 2.84 4.30 6.24
C TYR A 5 3.16 5.23 7.41
N ARG A 6 3.74 6.39 7.11
CA ARG A 6 4.06 7.44 8.09
C ARG A 6 3.57 8.80 7.61
N GLY A 7 2.82 9.49 8.45
CA GLY A 7 2.37 10.86 8.18
C GLY A 7 3.39 11.89 8.64
N ASN A 8 3.49 13.02 7.95
CA ASN A 8 4.18 14.21 8.44
C ASN A 8 3.17 15.30 8.87
N GLU A 9 3.69 16.34 9.52
CA GLU A 9 2.90 17.49 10.00
C GLU A 9 2.27 18.34 8.88
N HIS A 10 2.70 18.15 7.62
CA HIS A 10 2.16 18.82 6.44
C HIS A 10 1.01 18.04 5.77
N GLY A 11 0.57 16.91 6.36
CA GLY A 11 -0.50 16.08 5.80
C GLY A 11 -0.06 15.16 4.66
N LEU A 12 1.24 15.01 4.43
CA LEU A 12 1.81 14.04 3.49
C LEU A 12 2.04 12.70 4.19
N TRP A 13 1.66 11.61 3.53
CA TRP A 13 1.76 10.25 4.02
C TRP A 13 2.67 9.43 3.13
N THR A 14 3.81 9.00 3.66
CA THR A 14 4.79 8.21 2.92
C THR A 14 4.65 6.73 3.26
N VAL A 15 4.48 5.90 2.24
CA VAL A 15 4.47 4.44 2.31
C VAL A 15 5.89 3.93 2.11
N GLY A 16 6.28 2.94 2.89
CA GLY A 16 7.59 2.31 2.79
C GLY A 16 7.71 1.07 3.65
N TYR A 17 8.91 0.49 3.68
CA TYR A 17 9.21 -0.68 4.50
C TYR A 17 10.61 -0.57 5.08
N TYR A 18 10.88 -1.36 6.13
CA TYR A 18 12.22 -1.51 6.67
C TYR A 18 12.88 -2.75 6.06
N SER A 19 14.07 -2.57 5.52
CA SER A 19 14.96 -3.66 5.12
C SER A 19 15.42 -4.45 6.36
N PRO A 20 15.86 -5.71 6.20
CA PRO A 20 16.40 -6.50 7.32
C PRO A 20 17.60 -5.83 8.01
N ASP A 21 18.32 -4.96 7.29
CA ASP A 21 19.41 -4.12 7.80
C ASP A 21 18.92 -2.90 8.62
N GLY A 22 17.60 -2.72 8.78
CA GLY A 22 16.99 -1.59 9.50
C GLY A 22 16.87 -0.30 8.68
N ASN A 23 17.27 -0.30 7.41
CA ASN A 23 17.15 0.86 6.53
C ASN A 23 15.70 1.08 6.06
N TRP A 24 15.24 2.33 6.11
CA TRP A 24 13.93 2.73 5.58
C TRP A 24 13.99 2.87 4.06
N HIS A 25 13.08 2.21 3.36
CA HIS A 25 12.87 2.35 1.92
C HIS A 25 11.50 2.95 1.64
N THR A 26 11.50 4.11 1.00
CA THR A 26 10.28 4.78 0.53
C THR A 26 9.79 4.12 -0.75
N GLU A 27 8.48 3.85 -0.81
CA GLU A 27 7.79 3.32 -1.99
C GLU A 27 6.98 4.40 -2.70
N SER A 28 6.10 5.10 -1.98
CA SER A 28 5.19 6.12 -2.55
C SER A 28 4.81 7.17 -1.50
N ASP A 29 4.44 8.37 -1.94
CA ASP A 29 3.84 9.42 -1.13
C ASP A 29 2.38 9.68 -1.52
N HIS A 30 1.57 10.05 -0.52
CA HIS A 30 0.13 10.25 -0.66
C HIS A 30 -0.31 11.47 0.14
N SER A 31 -1.23 12.25 -0.43
CA SER A 31 -1.78 13.43 0.23
C SER A 31 -2.84 13.13 1.30
N SER A 32 -3.12 11.85 1.58
CA SER A 32 -4.17 11.45 2.53
C SER A 32 -3.87 10.11 3.18
N ARG A 33 -4.31 9.96 4.44
CA ARG A 33 -4.07 8.76 5.24
C ARG A 33 -4.76 7.54 4.63
N GLU A 34 -6.00 7.69 4.15
CA GLU A 34 -6.75 6.57 3.56
C GLU A 34 -6.04 5.99 2.33
N ALA A 35 -5.49 6.85 1.46
CA ALA A 35 -4.76 6.42 0.28
C ALA A 35 -3.48 5.65 0.64
N ALA A 36 -2.71 6.15 1.61
CA ALA A 36 -1.52 5.44 2.11
C ALA A 36 -1.88 4.12 2.81
N ALA A 37 -2.98 4.07 3.56
CA ALA A 37 -3.47 2.86 4.21
C ALA A 37 -3.91 1.80 3.21
N ALA A 38 -4.66 2.18 2.17
CA ALA A 38 -5.06 1.27 1.09
C ALA A 38 -3.83 0.71 0.35
N ARG A 39 -2.83 1.55 0.08
CA ARG A 39 -1.58 1.13 -0.56
C ARG A 39 -0.79 0.14 0.30
N VAL A 40 -0.62 0.43 1.59
CA VAL A 40 0.02 -0.48 2.55
C VAL A 40 -0.73 -1.79 2.67
N HIS A 41 -2.07 -1.75 2.72
CA HIS A 41 -2.89 -2.94 2.78
C HIS A 41 -2.65 -3.83 1.56
N TYR A 42 -2.73 -3.27 0.35
CA TYR A 42 -2.44 -3.97 -0.90
C TYR A 42 -1.03 -4.59 -0.92
N LEU A 43 0.00 -3.81 -0.57
CA LEU A 43 1.40 -4.26 -0.57
C LEU A 43 1.69 -5.34 0.48
N ASN A 44 0.95 -5.35 1.59
CA ASN A 44 1.00 -6.41 2.59
C ASN A 44 0.20 -7.66 2.22
N GLY A 45 -0.29 -7.75 0.97
CA GLY A 45 -1.06 -8.91 0.49
C GLY A 45 -2.56 -8.80 0.78
N GLY A 46 -3.06 -7.62 1.16
CA GLY A 46 -4.48 -7.27 1.23
C GLY A 46 -5.10 -7.13 -0.16
N ASN A 47 -4.90 -8.14 -1.00
CA ASN A 47 -5.66 -8.30 -2.23
C ASN A 47 -7.01 -8.86 -1.81
N ASP A 48 -8.03 -8.00 -1.69
CA ASP A 48 -9.42 -8.44 -1.64
C ASP A 48 -9.68 -9.38 -2.81
N PRO A 49 -9.99 -10.67 -2.57
CA PRO A 49 -10.31 -11.63 -3.63
C PRO A 49 -11.68 -11.40 -4.28
N GLU A 50 -12.32 -10.24 -4.07
CA GLU A 50 -13.74 -10.02 -4.39
C GLU A 50 -14.03 -9.01 -5.52
N LYS A 51 -13.03 -8.72 -6.35
CA LYS A 51 -13.30 -8.39 -7.76
C LYS A 51 -13.02 -9.63 -8.61
N PRO A 52 -14.00 -10.55 -8.79
CA PRO A 52 -13.84 -11.60 -9.77
C PRO A 52 -13.67 -10.94 -11.14
N SER A 53 -12.47 -11.07 -11.70
CA SER A 53 -12.23 -10.99 -13.13
C SER A 53 -13.04 -12.09 -13.82
N LYS A 54 -14.36 -11.93 -13.95
CA LYS A 54 -15.21 -12.73 -14.84
C LYS A 54 -15.75 -11.85 -15.96
N LEU A 55 -14.81 -11.43 -16.81
CA LEU A 55 -15.05 -11.17 -18.23
C LEU A 55 -14.23 -12.21 -18.99
N HIS A 56 -14.66 -13.47 -18.91
CA HIS A 56 -14.36 -14.47 -19.93
C HIS A 56 -15.40 -15.58 -19.81
N GLY A 57 -16.23 -15.69 -20.83
CA GLY A 57 -17.43 -16.50 -20.89
C GLY A 57 -18.26 -16.01 -22.07
N GLU A 58 -17.69 -16.17 -23.26
CA GLU A 58 -18.41 -16.18 -24.52
C GLU A 58 -19.32 -17.42 -24.52
N GLU A 59 -20.65 -17.22 -24.55
CA GLU A 59 -21.63 -18.09 -25.21
C GLU A 59 -23.00 -17.40 -25.32
#